data_AF-A0A7C3W4U0-F1
#
_entry.id   AF-A0A7C3W4U0-F1
#
_cell.length_a   1.000
_cell.length_b   1.000
_cell.length_c   1.000
_cell.angle_alpha   90.00
_cell.angle_beta   90.00
_cell.angle_gamma   90.00
#
_symmetry.space_group_name_H-M   'P 1'
#
loop_
_entity.id
_entity.type
_entity.pdbx_description
1 polymer ?
#
loop_
_entity_poly.entity_id
_entity_poly.type
_entity_poly.pdbx_seq_one_letter_code
_entity_poly.pdbx_strand_id
1 'polypeptide(L)'
;MELDQFPRPPQDNGRGVHWSLSVYEWGKRNWEFWREQLLAMKIKWVKILDDGGGSGLRLARQLVDMEVMPVVRFYRPQQNPGNIGQRGREAVRRYIQAGVVYFETNNEPDLDLEWRSPKPPNWLDLVVDNFIIDADIILEEGGYPAVPAFGVGSQQDPFAKIVERGRRDILDGGAWAAVHNYCLGRPLEYPNDPVNLEGVPVTQEEWEAAGGMWAWEMGVDAVNEARRRMANPNASIMTDSTCFRAFEYVNHLVVQAVGHSIPIMMTEGGYNVGQRAGTTFGDDPRYPKPTPLTASLMNLEMFRYVQGDRDILGQKVPDYFFAAMPWLIAAYRIGVYAPPAENQGPWFTHQFDRQFGLRGELPLVQMLKDLPIRVRQHGPVPPQWWKPPYQQELGRNWDCRLKYLGVQLEPAPDTGGPYWKLVKVQWYDEDEVVGAGYIFVKILNEEGKPIENATFIVARDDASDQVSTKGAIDSYWGNYAMYGCLGTYKVRVSHKGYPSETVTGLGLGLEDAPRLWTRTSFRLTFQLTQPSRSNGGDKQPDEAEHRAALRKAIINAAKLHLIPLDPSAPFHQYARQHKLGERLSAEFTFEYEGMQYKAQAFVKGVVFAPMHALDQMSHVPYIG
;
A
#
# COMPACT_ATOMS: atom_id res chain seq x y z
N MET A 1 2.91 25.17 -10.40
CA MET A 1 2.22 24.33 -9.41
C MET A 1 3.15 24.20 -8.23
N GLU A 2 2.70 24.60 -7.04
CA GLU A 2 3.51 24.56 -5.83
C GLU A 2 3.56 23.14 -5.26
N LEU A 3 4.59 22.84 -4.47
CA LEU A 3 4.83 21.49 -3.92
C LEU A 3 3.67 20.97 -3.06
N ASP A 4 2.97 21.84 -2.33
CA ASP A 4 1.84 21.50 -1.47
C ASP A 4 0.53 21.21 -2.24
N GLN A 5 0.48 21.56 -3.53
CA GLN A 5 -0.67 21.30 -4.41
C GLN A 5 -0.66 19.88 -4.98
N PHE A 6 0.48 19.18 -4.90
CA PHE A 6 0.60 17.83 -5.43
C PHE A 6 -0.08 16.80 -4.52
N PRO A 7 -0.84 15.83 -5.09
CA PRO A 7 -1.56 14.90 -4.25
C PRO A 7 -0.68 13.99 -3.39
N ARG A 8 -1.04 13.81 -2.12
CA ARG A 8 -0.32 12.95 -1.17
C ARG A 8 -1.28 11.98 -0.49
N PRO A 9 -0.82 10.78 -0.09
CA PRO A 9 -1.65 9.86 0.68
C PRO A 9 -1.99 10.45 2.05
N PRO A 10 -3.14 10.12 2.65
CA PRO A 10 -3.42 10.41 4.04
C PRO A 10 -2.33 9.88 4.97
N GLN A 11 -1.93 10.70 5.93
CA GLN A 11 -0.84 10.41 6.87
C GLN A 11 0.49 10.11 6.16
N ASP A 12 0.81 10.90 5.13
CA ASP A 12 2.04 10.77 4.35
C ASP A 12 3.28 10.83 5.26
N ASN A 13 4.02 9.72 5.29
CA ASN A 13 5.28 9.56 6.01
C ASN A 13 6.48 9.37 5.06
N GLY A 14 6.26 9.53 3.74
CA GLY A 14 7.24 9.31 2.68
C GLY A 14 7.71 7.86 2.49
N ARG A 15 7.21 6.90 3.29
CA ARG A 15 7.62 5.50 3.20
C ARG A 15 6.92 4.80 2.06
N GLY A 16 7.71 4.20 1.18
CA GLY A 16 7.21 3.38 0.11
C GLY A 16 7.98 2.10 -0.12
N VAL A 17 7.60 1.39 -1.19
CA VAL A 17 8.31 0.21 -1.67
C VAL A 17 8.07 0.01 -3.17
N HIS A 18 9.06 -0.52 -3.88
CA HIS A 18 8.86 -1.06 -5.21
C HIS A 18 8.15 -2.42 -5.09
N TRP A 19 6.98 -2.57 -5.71
CA TRP A 19 6.09 -3.70 -5.42
C TRP A 19 6.42 -4.99 -6.16
N SER A 20 6.59 -4.95 -7.48
CA SER A 20 6.84 -6.16 -8.24
C SER A 20 7.61 -5.84 -9.50
N LEU A 21 8.38 -6.82 -9.93
CA LEU A 21 9.05 -6.87 -11.22
C LEU A 21 8.12 -7.27 -12.37
N SER A 22 6.92 -7.73 -12.05
CA SER A 22 5.95 -8.20 -13.03
C SER A 22 4.81 -7.21 -13.19
N VAL A 23 4.37 -7.07 -14.44
CA VAL A 23 3.15 -6.36 -14.82
C VAL A 23 1.87 -7.18 -14.54
N TYR A 24 1.99 -8.48 -14.23
CA TYR A 24 0.85 -9.41 -14.04
C TYR A 24 0.83 -10.18 -12.72
N GLU A 25 1.99 -10.32 -12.07
CA GLU A 25 2.14 -11.05 -10.81
C GLU A 25 2.48 -10.09 -9.69
N TRP A 26 1.48 -9.83 -8.85
CA TRP A 26 1.54 -8.81 -7.81
C TRP A 26 1.03 -9.31 -6.45
N GLY A 27 0.88 -10.63 -6.28
CA GLY A 27 0.39 -11.21 -5.03
C GLY A 27 -1.12 -11.46 -4.99
N LYS A 28 -1.80 -11.42 -6.16
CA LYS A 28 -3.25 -11.65 -6.31
C LYS A 28 -3.79 -12.88 -5.55
N ARG A 29 -3.05 -14.00 -5.57
CA ARG A 29 -3.45 -15.27 -4.91
C ARG A 29 -3.43 -15.23 -3.38
N ASN A 30 -2.75 -14.25 -2.77
CA ASN A 30 -2.64 -14.12 -1.32
C ASN A 30 -2.69 -12.64 -0.91
N TRP A 31 -3.61 -11.89 -1.52
CA TRP A 31 -3.67 -10.44 -1.37
C TRP A 31 -3.84 -10.01 0.09
N GLU A 32 -4.65 -10.71 0.89
CA GLU A 32 -4.86 -10.34 2.30
C GLU A 32 -3.55 -10.37 3.11
N PHE A 33 -2.67 -11.37 2.88
CA PHE A 33 -1.36 -11.37 3.51
C PHE A 33 -0.57 -10.10 3.14
N TRP A 34 -0.50 -9.76 1.87
CA TRP A 34 0.24 -8.60 1.36
C TRP A 34 -0.32 -7.27 1.87
N ARG A 35 -1.64 -7.16 1.90
CA ARG A 35 -2.37 -6.04 2.49
C ARG A 35 -2.03 -5.87 3.97
N GLU A 36 -2.08 -6.95 4.75
CA GLU A 36 -1.69 -6.92 6.17
C GLU A 36 -0.23 -6.47 6.36
N GLN A 37 0.70 -6.95 5.52
CA GLN A 37 2.09 -6.53 5.61
C GLN A 37 2.28 -5.03 5.32
N LEU A 38 1.66 -4.52 4.25
CA LEU A 38 1.71 -3.09 3.89
C LEU A 38 1.20 -2.19 5.02
N LEU A 39 0.05 -2.54 5.59
CA LEU A 39 -0.55 -1.79 6.71
C LEU A 39 0.30 -1.87 7.97
N ALA A 40 0.80 -3.06 8.31
CA ALA A 40 1.64 -3.24 9.50
C ALA A 40 2.95 -2.46 9.41
N MET A 41 3.59 -2.43 8.23
CA MET A 41 4.80 -1.63 7.97
C MET A 41 4.53 -0.13 7.78
N LYS A 42 3.24 0.27 7.76
CA LYS A 42 2.79 1.67 7.61
C LYS A 42 3.27 2.30 6.31
N ILE A 43 3.28 1.51 5.23
CA ILE A 43 3.64 1.95 3.88
C ILE A 43 2.55 2.86 3.33
N LYS A 44 2.95 3.97 2.70
CA LYS A 44 2.04 4.97 2.12
C LYS A 44 2.24 5.22 0.62
N TRP A 45 3.36 4.77 0.06
CA TRP A 45 3.67 4.87 -1.37
C TRP A 45 4.05 3.51 -1.95
N VAL A 46 3.53 3.16 -3.12
CA VAL A 46 3.87 1.87 -3.75
C VAL A 46 4.06 2.05 -5.24
N LYS A 47 5.25 1.74 -5.75
CA LYS A 47 5.50 1.68 -7.19
C LYS A 47 5.03 0.35 -7.75
N ILE A 48 4.24 0.40 -8.82
CA ILE A 48 3.70 -0.77 -9.50
C ILE A 48 4.03 -0.71 -11.00
N LEU A 49 4.08 -1.87 -11.64
CA LEU A 49 4.29 -1.98 -13.08
C LEU A 49 2.96 -2.22 -13.79
N ASP A 50 2.83 -1.63 -14.98
CA ASP A 50 1.72 -1.83 -15.90
C ASP A 50 2.26 -2.09 -17.32
N ASP A 51 1.59 -2.93 -18.09
CA ASP A 51 1.99 -3.24 -19.47
C ASP A 51 1.60 -2.17 -20.50
N GLY A 52 1.12 -1.01 -20.04
CA GLY A 52 0.53 0.07 -20.84
C GLY A 52 -0.94 -0.19 -21.21
N GLY A 53 -1.52 -1.30 -20.75
CA GLY A 53 -2.89 -1.74 -21.01
C GLY A 53 -3.76 -1.86 -19.78
N GLY A 54 -3.28 -1.47 -18.59
CA GLY A 54 -4.06 -1.53 -17.35
C GLY A 54 -3.88 -2.82 -16.54
N SER A 55 -2.85 -3.61 -16.82
CA SER A 55 -2.56 -4.85 -16.08
C SER A 55 -2.32 -4.65 -14.57
N GLY A 56 -1.87 -3.47 -14.15
CA GLY A 56 -1.66 -3.10 -12.75
C GLY A 56 -2.89 -2.47 -12.08
N LEU A 57 -3.98 -2.22 -12.83
CA LEU A 57 -5.09 -1.37 -12.38
C LEU A 57 -5.81 -1.96 -11.16
N ARG A 58 -5.94 -3.29 -11.12
CA ARG A 58 -6.55 -3.99 -9.99
C ARG A 58 -5.77 -3.77 -8.69
N LEU A 59 -4.45 -3.86 -8.73
CA LEU A 59 -3.61 -3.56 -7.56
C LEU A 59 -3.73 -2.08 -7.17
N ALA A 60 -3.67 -1.17 -8.14
CA ALA A 60 -3.82 0.27 -7.87
C ALA A 60 -5.11 0.60 -7.11
N ARG A 61 -6.24 0.02 -7.53
CA ARG A 61 -7.53 0.18 -6.85
C ARG A 61 -7.49 -0.29 -5.40
N GLN A 62 -6.90 -1.45 -5.16
CA GLN A 62 -6.73 -1.99 -3.80
C GLN A 62 -5.85 -1.08 -2.93
N LEU A 63 -4.77 -0.52 -3.49
CA LEU A 63 -3.90 0.42 -2.79
C LEU A 63 -4.63 1.73 -2.45
N VAL A 64 -5.40 2.29 -3.40
CA VAL A 64 -6.23 3.49 -3.18
C VAL A 64 -7.25 3.25 -2.06
N ASP A 65 -7.90 2.08 -2.04
CA ASP A 65 -8.84 1.71 -0.97
C ASP A 65 -8.19 1.65 0.42
N MET A 66 -6.92 1.26 0.45
CA MET A 66 -6.06 1.23 1.63
C MET A 66 -5.45 2.58 2.00
N GLU A 67 -5.75 3.64 1.23
CA GLU A 67 -5.15 4.98 1.39
C GLU A 67 -3.62 4.95 1.23
N VAL A 68 -3.16 4.17 0.25
CA VAL A 68 -1.76 4.03 -0.18
C VAL A 68 -1.65 4.54 -1.61
N MET A 69 -0.75 5.52 -1.84
CA MET A 69 -0.58 6.19 -3.13
C MET A 69 0.17 5.30 -4.13
N PRO A 70 -0.43 4.91 -5.25
CA PRO A 70 0.27 4.18 -6.29
C PRO A 70 1.08 5.13 -7.19
N VAL A 71 2.30 4.71 -7.54
CA VAL A 71 3.09 5.29 -8.64
C VAL A 71 3.18 4.25 -9.75
N VAL A 72 2.62 4.55 -10.91
CA VAL A 72 2.46 3.55 -11.99
C VAL A 72 3.55 3.73 -13.02
N ARG A 73 4.40 2.72 -13.20
CA ARG A 73 5.37 2.66 -14.28
C ARG A 73 4.82 1.84 -15.45
N PHE A 74 4.74 2.45 -16.63
CA PHE A 74 4.43 1.75 -17.87
C PHE A 74 5.67 1.02 -18.38
N TYR A 75 5.70 -0.28 -18.16
CA TYR A 75 6.80 -1.15 -18.56
C TYR A 75 6.67 -1.56 -20.02
N ARG A 76 7.74 -1.31 -20.78
CA ARG A 76 7.93 -1.82 -22.14
C ARG A 76 9.34 -2.37 -22.26
N PRO A 77 9.55 -3.61 -22.71
CA PRO A 77 10.88 -4.12 -23.01
C PRO A 77 11.57 -3.21 -24.03
N GLN A 78 12.82 -2.81 -23.77
CA GLN A 78 13.60 -1.93 -24.65
C GLN A 78 12.76 -0.73 -25.12
N GLN A 79 12.39 0.11 -24.17
CA GLN A 79 11.41 1.17 -24.36
C GLN A 79 11.87 2.29 -25.30
N ASN A 80 13.17 2.42 -25.56
CA ASN A 80 13.74 3.52 -26.34
C ASN A 80 14.15 3.11 -27.78
N PRO A 81 13.92 4.00 -28.77
CA PRO A 81 13.03 5.16 -28.71
C PRO A 81 11.55 4.73 -28.69
N GLY A 82 10.68 5.49 -28.00
CA GLY A 82 9.25 5.19 -27.95
C GLY A 82 8.45 6.05 -26.96
N ASN A 83 7.13 6.09 -27.17
CA ASN A 83 6.14 6.80 -26.35
C ASN A 83 4.89 5.93 -26.14
N ILE A 84 4.02 6.30 -25.19
CA ILE A 84 2.91 5.45 -24.70
C ILE A 84 1.75 5.31 -25.68
N GLY A 85 1.63 6.23 -26.64
CA GLY A 85 0.61 6.23 -27.67
C GLY A 85 -0.83 6.16 -27.14
N GLN A 86 -1.75 5.76 -28.02
CA GLN A 86 -3.19 5.72 -27.70
C GLN A 86 -3.53 4.68 -26.62
N ARG A 87 -2.91 3.50 -26.66
CA ARG A 87 -3.11 2.45 -25.65
C ARG A 87 -2.74 2.95 -24.26
N GLY A 88 -1.61 3.66 -24.15
CA GLY A 88 -1.17 4.28 -22.90
C GLY A 88 -2.10 5.38 -22.42
N ARG A 89 -2.58 6.26 -23.32
CA ARG A 89 -3.60 7.27 -22.98
C ARG A 89 -4.85 6.65 -22.36
N GLU A 90 -5.37 5.57 -22.94
CA GLU A 90 -6.53 4.83 -22.41
C GLU A 90 -6.25 4.17 -21.06
N ALA A 91 -5.00 3.72 -20.82
CA ALA A 91 -4.59 3.25 -19.51
C ALA A 91 -4.55 4.40 -18.49
N VAL A 92 -3.90 5.53 -18.79
CA VAL A 92 -3.84 6.73 -17.93
C VAL A 92 -5.25 7.15 -17.52
N ARG A 93 -6.18 7.30 -18.47
CA ARG A 93 -7.56 7.69 -18.18
C ARG A 93 -8.24 6.77 -17.17
N ARG A 94 -8.05 5.45 -17.29
CA ARG A 94 -8.62 4.47 -16.35
C ARG A 94 -7.98 4.55 -14.96
N TYR A 95 -6.67 4.82 -14.89
CA TYR A 95 -5.97 5.05 -13.63
C TYR A 95 -6.43 6.34 -12.93
N ILE A 96 -6.59 7.43 -13.68
CA ILE A 96 -7.14 8.69 -13.14
C ILE A 96 -8.55 8.49 -12.57
N GLN A 97 -9.41 7.76 -13.28
CA GLN A 97 -10.75 7.40 -12.80
C GLN A 97 -10.71 6.55 -11.52
N ALA A 98 -9.65 5.76 -11.33
CA ALA A 98 -9.41 4.98 -10.11
C ALA A 98 -8.73 5.79 -8.98
N GLY A 99 -8.36 7.05 -9.24
CA GLY A 99 -7.69 7.93 -8.28
C GLY A 99 -6.17 7.82 -8.25
N VAL A 100 -5.54 7.24 -9.28
CA VAL A 100 -4.08 7.22 -9.41
C VAL A 100 -3.64 8.35 -10.31
N VAL A 101 -2.65 9.13 -9.85
CA VAL A 101 -2.24 10.37 -10.51
C VAL A 101 -0.77 10.44 -10.91
N TYR A 102 0.09 9.52 -10.46
CA TYR A 102 1.53 9.56 -10.74
C TYR A 102 1.97 8.49 -11.72
N PHE A 103 2.65 8.88 -12.80
CA PHE A 103 3.03 7.99 -13.90
C PHE A 103 4.49 8.13 -14.32
N GLU A 104 5.19 7.01 -14.45
CA GLU A 104 6.51 6.88 -15.08
C GLU A 104 6.35 6.19 -16.45
N THR A 105 6.78 6.82 -17.54
CA THR A 105 6.67 6.23 -18.90
C THR A 105 7.98 5.72 -19.47
N ASN A 106 9.10 6.04 -18.82
CA ASN A 106 10.44 5.63 -19.24
C ASN A 106 11.32 5.28 -18.02
N ASN A 107 12.38 4.49 -18.23
CA ASN A 107 13.29 4.03 -17.19
C ASN A 107 14.72 3.93 -17.72
N GLU A 108 15.67 4.53 -17.00
CA GLU A 108 17.12 4.46 -17.22
C GLU A 108 17.53 4.55 -18.71
N PRO A 109 17.03 5.57 -19.45
CA PRO A 109 17.27 5.65 -20.89
C PRO A 109 18.75 5.89 -21.24
N ASP A 110 19.60 6.17 -20.26
CA ASP A 110 21.04 6.25 -20.40
C ASP A 110 21.73 4.87 -20.43
N LEU A 111 21.03 3.76 -20.15
CA LEU A 111 21.55 2.40 -20.26
C LEU A 111 21.27 1.78 -21.63
N ASP A 112 22.26 1.10 -22.22
CA ASP A 112 22.12 0.51 -23.56
C ASP A 112 21.06 -0.60 -23.63
N LEU A 113 20.82 -1.30 -22.51
CA LEU A 113 19.83 -2.38 -22.42
C LEU A 113 18.39 -1.89 -22.62
N GLU A 114 18.15 -0.58 -22.43
CA GLU A 114 16.83 0.04 -22.54
C GLU A 114 16.48 0.44 -23.99
N TRP A 115 17.38 0.18 -24.95
CA TRP A 115 17.19 0.55 -26.35
C TRP A 115 16.95 -0.68 -27.25
N ARG A 116 16.04 -0.55 -28.22
CA ARG A 116 15.76 -1.57 -29.25
C ARG A 116 16.87 -1.71 -30.27
N SER A 117 17.72 -0.70 -30.34
CA SER A 117 18.84 -0.55 -31.25
C SER A 117 20.01 -0.01 -30.45
N PRO A 118 21.25 -0.05 -30.94
CA PRO A 118 22.36 0.61 -30.27
C PRO A 118 21.99 2.05 -29.91
N LYS A 119 22.20 2.42 -28.63
CA LYS A 119 21.86 3.75 -28.12
C LYS A 119 22.55 4.84 -28.97
N PRO A 120 21.79 5.73 -29.63
CA PRO A 120 22.37 6.68 -30.55
C PRO A 120 23.09 7.82 -29.81
N PRO A 121 24.05 8.55 -30.43
CA PRO A 121 24.75 9.65 -29.77
C PRO A 121 23.84 10.78 -29.26
N ASN A 122 22.73 11.05 -29.97
CA ASN A 122 21.72 12.04 -29.60
C ASN A 122 20.57 11.46 -28.76
N TRP A 123 20.80 10.34 -28.07
CA TRP A 123 19.77 9.61 -27.32
C TRP A 123 18.97 10.49 -26.37
N LEU A 124 19.62 11.43 -25.67
CA LEU A 124 18.97 12.29 -24.68
C LEU A 124 17.93 13.21 -25.33
N ASP A 125 18.21 13.72 -26.53
CA ASP A 125 17.25 14.52 -27.29
C ASP A 125 16.02 13.70 -27.66
N LEU A 126 16.21 12.46 -28.12
CA LEU A 126 15.11 11.55 -28.45
C LEU A 126 14.25 11.19 -27.23
N VAL A 127 14.88 11.04 -26.07
CA VAL A 127 14.18 10.74 -24.81
C VAL A 127 13.35 11.93 -24.37
N VAL A 128 13.92 13.14 -24.42
CA VAL A 128 13.21 14.38 -24.06
C VAL A 128 12.03 14.61 -25.00
N ASP A 129 12.22 14.43 -26.31
CA ASP A 129 11.14 14.64 -27.28
C ASP A 129 9.99 13.64 -27.08
N ASN A 130 10.29 12.36 -26.76
CA ASN A 130 9.26 11.38 -26.42
C ASN A 130 8.61 11.63 -25.05
N PHE A 131 9.39 12.09 -24.06
CA PHE A 131 8.86 12.48 -22.75
C PHE A 131 7.85 13.63 -22.89
N ILE A 132 8.13 14.64 -23.72
CA ILE A 132 7.21 15.75 -23.97
C ILE A 132 5.86 15.23 -24.51
N ILE A 133 5.89 14.28 -25.45
CA ILE A 133 4.66 13.64 -25.98
C ILE A 133 3.88 12.91 -24.87
N ASP A 134 4.59 12.12 -24.06
CA ASP A 134 3.98 11.37 -22.96
C ASP A 134 3.42 12.31 -21.87
N ALA A 135 4.14 13.39 -21.56
CA ALA A 135 3.75 14.40 -20.58
C ALA A 135 2.47 15.13 -21.00
N ASP A 136 2.35 15.53 -22.27
CA ASP A 136 1.13 16.13 -22.80
C ASP A 136 -0.07 15.19 -22.64
N ILE A 137 0.09 13.91 -23.01
CA ILE A 137 -0.96 12.90 -22.83
C ILE A 137 -1.39 12.80 -21.36
N ILE A 138 -0.42 12.70 -20.44
CA ILE A 138 -0.70 12.49 -19.03
C ILE A 138 -1.36 13.72 -18.39
N LEU A 139 -0.84 14.91 -18.66
CA LEU A 139 -1.38 16.18 -18.13
C LEU A 139 -2.80 16.45 -18.66
N GLU A 140 -3.07 16.19 -19.95
CA GLU A 140 -4.41 16.33 -20.55
C GLU A 140 -5.47 15.43 -19.89
N GLU A 141 -5.08 14.22 -19.46
CA GLU A 141 -5.97 13.30 -18.75
C GLU A 141 -6.06 13.60 -17.25
N GLY A 142 -5.30 14.57 -16.74
CA GLY A 142 -5.31 15.02 -15.34
C GLY A 142 -4.30 14.33 -14.42
N GLY A 143 -3.28 13.67 -14.98
CA GLY A 143 -2.19 13.01 -14.25
C GLY A 143 -0.90 13.80 -14.23
N TYR A 144 0.12 13.26 -13.55
CA TYR A 144 1.43 13.88 -13.35
C TYR A 144 2.56 12.99 -13.90
N PRO A 145 3.26 13.44 -14.97
CA PRO A 145 4.30 12.66 -15.63
C PRO A 145 5.65 12.78 -14.91
N ALA A 146 6.38 11.67 -14.83
CA ALA A 146 7.74 11.63 -14.33
C ALA A 146 8.74 11.95 -15.44
N VAL A 147 9.61 12.94 -15.22
CA VAL A 147 10.89 13.01 -15.92
C VAL A 147 11.65 11.72 -15.56
N PRO A 148 12.12 10.94 -16.56
CA PRO A 148 12.61 9.59 -16.32
C PRO A 148 13.78 9.54 -15.34
N ALA A 149 13.81 8.52 -14.48
CA ALA A 149 14.99 8.21 -13.68
C ALA A 149 16.11 7.69 -14.58
N PHE A 150 17.33 8.12 -14.29
CA PHE A 150 18.53 7.70 -15.02
C PHE A 150 19.29 6.68 -14.18
N GLY A 151 20.16 5.92 -14.83
CA GLY A 151 21.08 5.02 -14.17
C GLY A 151 21.89 5.74 -13.09
N VAL A 152 22.21 5.00 -12.04
CA VAL A 152 22.87 5.55 -10.84
C VAL A 152 24.18 6.27 -11.23
N GLY A 153 24.33 7.51 -10.78
CA GLY A 153 25.52 8.34 -11.03
C GLY A 153 25.51 9.09 -12.38
N SER A 154 24.45 8.98 -13.17
CA SER A 154 24.33 9.73 -14.43
C SER A 154 24.29 11.24 -14.19
N GLN A 155 25.06 12.00 -14.98
CA GLN A 155 25.18 13.46 -14.89
C GLN A 155 24.48 14.19 -16.03
N GLN A 156 23.58 13.51 -16.73
CA GLN A 156 22.86 14.08 -17.86
C GLN A 156 21.73 15.01 -17.38
N ASP A 157 21.45 16.06 -18.15
CA ASP A 157 20.45 17.07 -17.79
C ASP A 157 19.26 17.06 -18.77
N PRO A 158 18.19 16.28 -18.46
CA PRO A 158 16.98 16.32 -19.25
C PRO A 158 16.18 17.61 -19.05
N PHE A 159 16.32 18.30 -17.91
CA PHE A 159 15.50 19.46 -17.55
C PHE A 159 15.86 20.67 -18.39
N ALA A 160 17.16 20.97 -18.55
CA ALA A 160 17.63 22.01 -19.46
C ALA A 160 17.13 21.76 -20.88
N LYS A 161 17.21 20.51 -21.35
CA LYS A 161 16.72 20.13 -22.69
C LYS A 161 15.22 20.31 -22.84
N ILE A 162 14.40 19.98 -21.84
CA ILE A 162 12.95 20.24 -21.87
C ILE A 162 12.68 21.76 -22.03
N VAL A 163 13.41 22.60 -21.29
CA VAL A 163 13.30 24.06 -21.39
C VAL A 163 13.76 24.58 -22.75
N GLU A 164 14.81 24.01 -23.34
CA GLU A 164 15.29 24.33 -24.70
C GLU A 164 14.22 24.06 -25.78
N ARG A 165 13.32 23.07 -25.59
CA ARG A 165 12.16 22.83 -26.47
C ARG A 165 11.03 23.84 -26.25
N GLY A 166 11.20 24.81 -25.36
CA GLY A 166 10.16 25.75 -24.95
C GLY A 166 9.09 25.10 -24.08
N ARG A 167 9.37 23.93 -23.47
CA ARG A 167 8.40 23.16 -22.68
C ARG A 167 8.58 23.27 -21.17
N ARG A 168 9.02 24.44 -20.71
CA ARG A 168 9.08 24.78 -19.28
C ARG A 168 7.71 24.60 -18.59
N ASP A 169 6.62 24.83 -19.32
CA ASP A 169 5.25 24.66 -18.83
C ASP A 169 4.98 23.25 -18.27
N ILE A 170 5.64 22.21 -18.76
CA ILE A 170 5.50 20.85 -18.24
C ILE A 170 6.05 20.77 -16.81
N LEU A 171 7.22 21.37 -16.57
CA LEU A 171 7.90 21.38 -15.27
C LEU A 171 7.15 22.28 -14.27
N ASP A 172 6.68 23.43 -14.72
CA ASP A 172 5.87 24.35 -13.91
C ASP A 172 4.44 23.80 -13.67
N GLY A 173 3.94 22.96 -14.58
CA GLY A 173 2.53 22.59 -14.71
C GLY A 173 2.13 21.23 -14.12
N GLY A 174 3.08 20.42 -13.64
CA GLY A 174 2.74 19.17 -12.95
C GLY A 174 3.72 18.01 -13.13
N ALA A 175 4.83 18.16 -13.85
CA ALA A 175 5.83 17.10 -13.87
C ALA A 175 6.55 16.95 -12.52
N TRP A 176 7.05 15.74 -12.28
CA TRP A 176 7.91 15.39 -11.15
C TRP A 176 9.13 14.65 -11.65
N ALA A 177 10.18 14.49 -10.84
CA ALA A 177 11.38 13.75 -11.22
C ALA A 177 11.45 12.39 -10.52
N ALA A 178 11.59 11.32 -11.30
CA ALA A 178 11.94 10.01 -10.79
C ALA A 178 13.46 9.93 -10.59
N VAL A 179 13.89 9.28 -9.50
CA VAL A 179 15.32 9.05 -9.22
C VAL A 179 15.57 7.62 -8.75
N HIS A 180 16.71 7.05 -9.15
CA HIS A 180 17.16 5.72 -8.77
C HIS A 180 18.36 5.82 -7.83
N ASN A 181 18.11 5.79 -6.52
CA ASN A 181 19.12 6.09 -5.51
C ASN A 181 19.68 4.81 -4.88
N TYR A 182 20.34 3.98 -5.70
CA TYR A 182 21.05 2.83 -5.16
C TYR A 182 22.27 3.28 -4.36
N CYS A 183 22.30 2.89 -3.09
CA CYS A 183 23.33 3.32 -2.17
C CYS A 183 24.58 2.43 -2.25
N LEU A 184 24.40 1.19 -2.70
CA LEU A 184 25.46 0.21 -2.93
C LEU A 184 26.41 0.04 -1.72
N GLY A 185 25.86 0.01 -0.50
CA GLY A 185 26.63 -0.15 0.74
C GLY A 185 27.28 1.13 1.28
N ARG A 186 27.12 2.28 0.60
CA ARG A 186 27.60 3.58 1.09
C ARG A 186 26.65 4.18 2.14
N PRO A 187 27.16 4.90 3.15
CA PRO A 187 26.32 5.54 4.15
C PRO A 187 25.44 6.64 3.53
N LEU A 188 24.41 7.05 4.26
CA LEU A 188 23.49 8.11 3.80
C LEU A 188 24.20 9.46 3.60
N GLU A 189 25.30 9.69 4.32
CA GLU A 189 26.14 10.88 4.25
C GLU A 189 27.01 10.96 2.99
N TYR A 190 27.18 9.84 2.26
CA TYR A 190 28.00 9.81 1.04
C TYR A 190 27.54 10.88 0.03
N PRO A 191 28.46 11.55 -0.69
CA PRO A 191 29.92 11.37 -0.71
C PRO A 191 30.68 12.16 0.36
N ASN A 192 29.99 12.73 1.35
CA ASN A 192 30.60 13.59 2.37
C ASN A 192 30.87 12.85 3.69
N ASP A 193 30.89 11.53 3.67
CA ASP A 193 31.24 10.74 4.85
C ASP A 193 32.77 10.68 5.07
N PRO A 194 33.23 10.41 6.30
CA PRO A 194 34.66 10.38 6.62
C PRO A 194 35.47 9.33 5.85
N VAL A 195 34.86 8.22 5.42
CA VAL A 195 35.57 7.20 4.64
C VAL A 195 35.88 7.74 3.24
N ASN A 196 34.92 8.39 2.60
CA ASN A 196 35.14 8.98 1.27
C ASN A 196 36.12 10.16 1.32
N LEU A 197 35.99 11.05 2.31
CA LEU A 197 36.76 12.30 2.37
C LEU A 197 38.18 12.11 2.90
N GLU A 198 38.34 11.33 3.97
CA GLU A 198 39.57 11.25 4.75
C GLU A 198 40.22 9.86 4.71
N GLY A 199 39.53 8.85 4.18
CA GLY A 199 40.04 7.48 4.14
C GLY A 199 40.12 6.85 5.53
N VAL A 200 39.21 7.21 6.45
CA VAL A 200 39.19 6.72 7.84
C VAL A 200 39.31 5.19 7.89
N PRO A 201 40.28 4.62 8.61
CA PRO A 201 40.49 3.17 8.65
C PRO A 201 39.33 2.45 9.35
N VAL A 202 39.12 1.19 8.99
CA VAL A 202 38.27 0.23 9.70
C VAL A 202 39.11 -0.58 10.67
N THR A 203 38.56 -0.87 11.84
CA THR A 203 39.14 -1.79 12.83
C THR A 203 38.81 -3.24 12.51
N GLN A 204 39.52 -4.19 13.13
CA GLN A 204 39.21 -5.62 13.02
C GLN A 204 37.79 -5.93 13.50
N GLU A 205 37.36 -5.31 14.61
CA GLU A 205 36.03 -5.49 15.20
C GLU A 205 34.92 -4.98 14.25
N GLU A 206 35.07 -3.78 13.69
CA GLU A 206 34.11 -3.23 12.72
C GLU A 206 34.06 -4.06 11.43
N TRP A 207 35.21 -4.57 10.99
CA TRP A 207 35.28 -5.44 9.82
C TRP A 207 34.53 -6.77 10.04
N GLU A 208 34.70 -7.39 11.21
CA GLU A 208 33.98 -8.60 11.62
C GLU A 208 32.48 -8.33 11.76
N ALA A 209 32.10 -7.24 12.42
CA ALA A 209 30.70 -6.84 12.62
C ALA A 209 29.97 -6.57 11.29
N ALA A 210 30.67 -6.08 10.27
CA ALA A 210 30.12 -5.88 8.94
C ALA A 210 29.92 -7.19 8.15
N GLY A 211 30.34 -8.35 8.67
CA GLY A 211 30.23 -9.66 8.04
C GLY A 211 31.56 -10.27 7.59
N GLY A 212 32.68 -9.67 8.00
CA GLY A 212 34.03 -10.18 7.76
C GLY A 212 34.32 -10.51 6.30
N MET A 213 34.96 -11.66 6.06
CA MET A 213 35.41 -12.04 4.71
C MET A 213 34.24 -12.18 3.74
N TRP A 214 33.05 -12.54 4.23
CA TRP A 214 31.87 -12.57 3.38
C TRP A 214 31.59 -11.19 2.81
N ALA A 215 31.55 -10.14 3.64
CA ALA A 215 31.16 -8.79 3.22
C ALA A 215 32.27 -8.02 2.48
N TRP A 216 33.51 -8.22 2.90
CA TRP A 216 34.66 -7.44 2.42
C TRP A 216 35.43 -8.13 1.29
N GLU A 217 35.45 -9.46 1.24
CA GLU A 217 36.22 -10.25 0.27
C GLU A 217 37.73 -9.93 0.25
N MET A 218 38.21 -9.22 1.27
CA MET A 218 39.61 -8.88 1.50
C MET A 218 39.85 -8.60 2.99
N GLY A 219 41.11 -8.71 3.42
CA GLY A 219 41.52 -8.45 4.80
C GLY A 219 41.51 -6.96 5.16
N VAL A 220 41.49 -6.66 6.46
CA VAL A 220 41.43 -5.31 7.03
C VAL A 220 42.52 -4.38 6.47
N ASP A 221 43.75 -4.86 6.37
CA ASP A 221 44.87 -4.06 5.86
C ASP A 221 44.65 -3.62 4.41
N ALA A 222 44.09 -4.50 3.57
CA ALA A 222 43.78 -4.19 2.18
C ALA A 222 42.64 -3.17 2.05
N VAL A 223 41.61 -3.28 2.91
CA VAL A 223 40.53 -2.27 2.99
C VAL A 223 41.12 -0.92 3.38
N ASN A 224 41.95 -0.88 4.42
CA ASN A 224 42.53 0.36 4.92
C ASN A 224 43.51 1.01 3.92
N GLU A 225 44.25 0.20 3.16
CA GLU A 225 45.06 0.70 2.05
C GLU A 225 44.19 1.31 0.95
N ALA A 226 43.08 0.66 0.59
CA ALA A 226 42.17 1.20 -0.40
C ALA A 226 41.51 2.51 0.08
N ARG A 227 41.09 2.59 1.34
CA ARG A 227 40.54 3.82 1.94
C ARG A 227 41.52 4.98 1.90
N ARG A 228 42.78 4.77 2.28
CA ARG A 228 43.83 5.81 2.18
C ARG A 228 44.05 6.25 0.73
N ARG A 229 44.21 5.28 -0.19
CA ARG A 229 44.54 5.54 -1.60
C ARG A 229 43.41 6.25 -2.35
N MET A 230 42.16 5.97 -1.98
CA MET A 230 40.95 6.46 -2.66
C MET A 230 40.21 7.55 -1.87
N ALA A 231 40.83 8.12 -0.84
CA ALA A 231 40.28 9.30 -0.16
C ALA A 231 40.20 10.48 -1.13
N ASN A 232 39.08 11.19 -1.12
CA ASN A 232 38.83 12.33 -1.98
C ASN A 232 38.23 13.50 -1.17
N PRO A 233 39.07 14.41 -0.64
CA PRO A 233 38.61 15.52 0.18
C PRO A 233 37.77 16.55 -0.59
N ASN A 234 37.79 16.51 -1.93
CA ASN A 234 37.03 17.42 -2.79
C ASN A 234 35.71 16.80 -3.28
N ALA A 235 35.34 15.60 -2.80
CA ALA A 235 34.12 14.96 -3.22
C ALA A 235 32.89 15.76 -2.77
N SER A 236 31.93 15.90 -3.67
CA SER A 236 30.64 16.53 -3.40
C SER A 236 29.53 15.77 -4.09
N ILE A 237 28.30 15.98 -3.63
CA ILE A 237 27.12 15.38 -4.25
C ILE A 237 26.93 15.81 -5.72
N MET A 238 27.52 16.95 -6.13
CA MET A 238 27.52 17.42 -7.51
C MET A 238 28.51 16.67 -8.41
N THR A 239 29.58 16.12 -7.82
CA THR A 239 30.60 15.37 -8.56
C THR A 239 30.40 13.86 -8.50
N ASP A 240 29.75 13.36 -7.45
CA ASP A 240 29.42 11.95 -7.29
C ASP A 240 28.06 11.79 -6.61
N SER A 241 27.05 11.50 -7.42
CA SER A 241 25.67 11.26 -7.01
C SER A 241 25.33 9.77 -6.91
N THR A 242 26.32 8.87 -6.84
CA THR A 242 26.12 7.41 -6.79
C THR A 242 25.71 6.92 -5.38
N CYS A 243 24.62 7.47 -4.84
CA CYS A 243 24.19 7.27 -3.46
C CYS A 243 22.71 7.62 -3.18
N PHE A 244 22.30 7.50 -1.92
CA PHE A 244 20.96 7.91 -1.46
C PHE A 244 20.63 9.37 -1.79
N ARG A 245 21.60 10.28 -1.68
CA ARG A 245 21.42 11.74 -1.81
C ARG A 245 21.34 12.24 -3.24
N ALA A 246 21.27 11.36 -4.24
CA ALA A 246 21.19 11.75 -5.66
C ALA A 246 20.00 12.70 -5.96
N PHE A 247 18.95 12.68 -5.14
CA PHE A 247 17.84 13.63 -5.25
C PHE A 247 18.29 15.11 -5.10
N GLU A 248 19.38 15.40 -4.39
CA GLU A 248 19.92 16.75 -4.25
C GLU A 248 20.56 17.24 -5.55
N TYR A 249 21.28 16.35 -6.25
CA TYR A 249 21.83 16.63 -7.59
C TYR A 249 20.72 16.86 -8.61
N VAL A 250 19.70 16.01 -8.60
CA VAL A 250 18.55 16.18 -9.51
C VAL A 250 17.81 17.48 -9.21
N ASN A 251 17.60 17.82 -7.94
CA ASN A 251 17.00 19.11 -7.58
C ASN A 251 17.86 20.30 -8.03
N HIS A 252 19.19 20.19 -7.97
CA HIS A 252 20.09 21.23 -8.49
C HIS A 252 19.84 21.49 -9.98
N LEU A 253 19.76 20.43 -10.81
CA LEU A 253 19.46 20.55 -12.25
C LEU A 253 18.08 21.19 -12.49
N VAL A 254 17.06 20.74 -11.75
CA VAL A 254 15.70 21.32 -11.82
C VAL A 254 15.73 22.82 -11.51
N VAL A 255 16.32 23.21 -10.39
CA VAL A 255 16.36 24.62 -9.96
C VAL A 255 17.16 25.46 -10.95
N GLN A 256 18.24 24.93 -11.54
CA GLN A 256 18.96 25.62 -12.61
C GLN A 256 18.09 25.84 -13.86
N ALA A 257 17.26 24.86 -14.21
CA ALA A 257 16.41 24.93 -15.40
C ALA A 257 15.21 25.86 -15.24
N VAL A 258 14.53 25.85 -14.08
CA VAL A 258 13.23 26.56 -13.90
C VAL A 258 13.18 27.55 -12.73
N GLY A 259 14.18 27.56 -11.84
CA GLY A 259 14.29 28.51 -10.74
C GLY A 259 13.54 28.13 -9.45
N HIS A 260 12.88 26.97 -9.41
CA HIS A 260 12.24 26.40 -8.21
C HIS A 260 12.30 24.87 -8.24
N SER A 261 12.01 24.22 -7.12
CA SER A 261 11.93 22.76 -7.04
C SER A 261 10.62 22.24 -7.63
N ILE A 262 10.66 21.00 -8.13
CA ILE A 262 9.48 20.16 -8.44
C ILE A 262 9.50 18.93 -7.54
N PRO A 263 8.42 18.15 -7.41
CA PRO A 263 8.45 16.92 -6.64
C PRO A 263 9.49 15.93 -7.16
N ILE A 264 10.20 15.28 -6.26
CA ILE A 264 11.17 14.22 -6.54
C ILE A 264 10.78 13.00 -5.72
N MET A 265 10.72 11.84 -6.38
CA MET A 265 10.45 10.55 -5.72
C MET A 265 11.53 9.55 -6.11
N MET A 266 12.06 8.85 -5.11
CA MET A 266 12.94 7.71 -5.34
C MET A 266 12.06 6.51 -5.69
N THR A 267 11.99 6.19 -6.98
CA THR A 267 11.11 5.14 -7.52
C THR A 267 11.80 3.78 -7.58
N GLU A 268 13.11 3.75 -7.35
CA GLU A 268 13.92 2.55 -7.20
C GLU A 268 15.17 2.91 -6.38
N GLY A 269 15.82 1.93 -5.76
CA GLY A 269 17.08 2.13 -5.02
C GLY A 269 17.02 1.63 -3.58
N GLY A 270 17.65 2.37 -2.68
CA GLY A 270 17.86 1.94 -1.29
C GLY A 270 19.05 1.00 -1.15
N TYR A 271 18.96 0.08 -0.18
CA TYR A 271 20.03 -0.87 0.16
C TYR A 271 19.61 -2.30 -0.11
N ASN A 272 20.40 -3.00 -0.94
CA ASN A 272 20.17 -4.38 -1.31
C ASN A 272 21.21 -5.28 -0.64
N VAL A 273 20.85 -6.54 -0.40
CA VAL A 273 21.76 -7.53 0.16
C VAL A 273 22.83 -7.89 -0.87
N GLY A 274 24.09 -7.87 -0.47
CA GLY A 274 25.22 -8.29 -1.31
C GLY A 274 25.61 -7.34 -2.43
N GLN A 275 24.89 -6.24 -2.66
CA GLN A 275 25.30 -5.23 -3.64
C GLN A 275 26.43 -4.36 -3.06
N ARG A 276 27.62 -4.47 -3.68
CA ARG A 276 28.76 -3.57 -3.41
C ARG A 276 28.70 -2.36 -4.33
N ALA A 277 29.18 -1.22 -3.82
CA ALA A 277 29.46 -0.02 -4.56
C ALA A 277 30.30 -0.33 -5.80
N GLY A 278 29.86 0.12 -6.98
CA GLY A 278 30.65 -0.03 -8.22
C GLY A 278 30.03 -0.77 -9.40
N THR A 279 28.75 -1.13 -9.38
CA THR A 279 28.16 -2.02 -10.41
C THR A 279 28.04 -1.43 -11.82
N THR A 280 28.46 -0.19 -12.05
CA THR A 280 28.62 0.42 -13.37
C THR A 280 30.07 0.83 -13.72
N PHE A 281 30.99 0.93 -12.74
CA PHE A 281 32.35 1.47 -12.95
C PHE A 281 33.49 0.77 -12.17
N GLY A 282 33.24 -0.38 -11.57
CA GLY A 282 34.23 -1.19 -10.84
C GLY A 282 34.00 -1.14 -9.32
N ASP A 283 34.26 -2.27 -8.65
CA ASP A 283 34.13 -2.43 -7.19
C ASP A 283 34.81 -1.28 -6.42
N ASP A 284 34.07 -0.67 -5.49
CA ASP A 284 34.58 0.31 -4.53
C ASP A 284 34.86 -0.43 -3.21
N PRO A 285 36.10 -0.87 -2.97
CA PRO A 285 36.46 -1.72 -1.83
C PRO A 285 36.46 -0.99 -0.49
N ARG A 286 36.19 0.32 -0.47
CA ARG A 286 36.16 1.11 0.77
C ARG A 286 34.96 0.76 1.65
N TYR A 287 33.89 0.23 1.03
CA TYR A 287 32.62 -0.09 1.68
C TYR A 287 32.31 -1.58 1.58
N PRO A 288 31.76 -2.20 2.65
CA PRO A 288 31.37 -3.61 2.62
C PRO A 288 30.10 -3.79 1.80
N LYS A 289 29.93 -4.98 1.19
CA LYS A 289 28.60 -5.33 0.68
C LYS A 289 27.66 -5.62 1.86
N PRO A 290 26.41 -5.09 1.87
CA PRO A 290 25.53 -5.26 3.01
C PRO A 290 25.11 -6.73 3.24
N THR A 291 25.17 -7.19 4.49
CA THR A 291 24.47 -8.40 4.94
C THR A 291 22.95 -8.14 4.99
N PRO A 292 22.08 -9.17 5.14
CA PRO A 292 20.66 -8.95 5.39
C PRO A 292 20.34 -8.00 6.54
N LEU A 293 21.09 -8.09 7.65
CA LEU A 293 20.91 -7.19 8.80
C LEU A 293 21.39 -5.78 8.47
N THR A 294 22.57 -5.63 7.86
CA THR A 294 23.13 -4.32 7.51
C THR A 294 22.25 -3.59 6.50
N ALA A 295 21.77 -4.27 5.44
CA ALA A 295 20.83 -3.69 4.48
C ALA A 295 19.52 -3.27 5.15
N SER A 296 19.03 -4.05 6.11
CA SER A 296 17.83 -3.72 6.87
C SER A 296 18.02 -2.47 7.74
N LEU A 297 19.13 -2.38 8.47
CA LEU A 297 19.45 -1.22 9.30
C LEU A 297 19.63 0.05 8.45
N MET A 298 20.32 -0.06 7.31
CA MET A 298 20.54 1.08 6.41
C MET A 298 19.23 1.58 5.77
N ASN A 299 18.33 0.68 5.33
CA ASN A 299 16.99 1.08 4.88
C ASN A 299 16.15 1.65 6.03
N LEU A 300 16.26 1.13 7.25
CA LEU A 300 15.57 1.70 8.42
C LEU A 300 16.00 3.15 8.68
N GLU A 301 17.31 3.41 8.64
CA GLU A 301 17.88 4.74 8.80
C GLU A 301 17.46 5.69 7.66
N MET A 302 17.41 5.17 6.43
CA MET A 302 16.85 5.91 5.29
C MET A 302 15.40 6.32 5.57
N PHE A 303 14.55 5.39 6.04
CA PHE A 303 13.16 5.71 6.36
C PHE A 303 13.00 6.66 7.55
N ARG A 304 13.90 6.60 8.55
CA ARG A 304 13.95 7.59 9.64
C ARG A 304 14.23 9.00 9.11
N TYR A 305 15.19 9.14 8.19
CA TYR A 305 15.42 10.42 7.52
C TYR A 305 14.21 10.83 6.67
N VAL A 306 13.70 9.93 5.83
CA VAL A 306 12.58 10.21 4.92
C VAL A 306 11.32 10.64 5.65
N GLN A 307 11.08 10.20 6.89
CA GLN A 307 9.94 10.67 7.70
C GLN A 307 10.27 11.83 8.67
N GLY A 308 11.52 12.29 8.69
CA GLY A 308 11.97 13.46 9.46
C GLY A 308 12.45 13.20 10.89
N ASP A 309 12.72 11.94 11.27
CA ASP A 309 13.26 11.56 12.58
C ASP A 309 14.78 11.67 12.68
N ARG A 310 15.45 11.82 11.54
CA ARG A 310 16.89 11.94 11.44
C ARG A 310 17.23 13.07 10.47
N ASP A 311 18.33 13.75 10.76
CA ASP A 311 19.00 14.67 9.84
C ASP A 311 20.19 13.96 9.17
N ILE A 312 20.50 14.32 7.93
CA ILE A 312 21.74 13.92 7.25
C ILE A 312 22.58 15.17 7.07
N LEU A 313 23.82 15.16 7.60
CA LEU A 313 24.73 16.31 7.54
C LEU A 313 24.10 17.61 8.09
N GLY A 314 23.27 17.48 9.13
CA GLY A 314 22.54 18.61 9.74
C GLY A 314 21.37 19.15 8.91
N GLN A 315 21.00 18.47 7.82
CA GLN A 315 19.87 18.83 6.98
C GLN A 315 18.69 17.89 7.22
N LYS A 316 17.50 18.47 7.33
CA LYS A 316 16.24 17.73 7.33
C LYS A 316 15.91 17.29 5.91
N VAL A 317 15.06 16.27 5.81
CA VAL A 317 14.47 15.89 4.52
C VAL A 317 13.76 17.08 3.86
N PRO A 318 14.08 17.44 2.61
CA PRO A 318 13.49 18.58 1.95
C PRO A 318 12.05 18.31 1.50
N ASP A 319 11.24 19.36 1.41
CA ASP A 319 9.82 19.28 1.05
C ASP A 319 9.58 18.73 -0.36
N TYR A 320 10.52 18.98 -1.27
CA TYR A 320 10.47 18.46 -2.64
C TYR A 320 10.74 16.95 -2.72
N PHE A 321 11.33 16.32 -1.69
CA PHE A 321 11.56 14.87 -1.69
C PHE A 321 10.38 14.14 -1.03
N PHE A 322 9.48 13.62 -1.87
CA PHE A 322 8.16 13.15 -1.46
C PHE A 322 8.22 11.76 -0.82
N ALA A 323 8.87 10.81 -1.49
CA ALA A 323 8.83 9.41 -1.09
C ALA A 323 10.08 8.62 -1.50
N ALA A 324 10.33 7.55 -0.76
CA ALA A 324 11.34 6.55 -1.06
C ALA A 324 10.70 5.16 -1.23
N MET A 325 10.83 4.57 -2.42
CA MET A 325 10.30 3.26 -2.80
C MET A 325 11.45 2.29 -3.15
N PRO A 326 12.22 1.83 -2.15
CA PRO A 326 13.36 0.95 -2.38
C PRO A 326 12.96 -0.40 -3.00
N TRP A 327 13.94 -0.98 -3.67
CA TRP A 327 13.87 -2.32 -4.26
C TRP A 327 14.03 -3.39 -3.19
N LEU A 328 13.21 -4.44 -3.10
CA LEU A 328 11.91 -4.74 -3.71
C LEU A 328 11.14 -5.52 -2.64
N ILE A 329 9.81 -5.50 -2.62
CA ILE A 329 9.05 -6.24 -1.60
C ILE A 329 9.29 -7.77 -1.69
N ALA A 330 9.29 -8.36 -2.90
CA ALA A 330 9.38 -9.80 -3.14
C ALA A 330 9.64 -10.09 -4.63
N ALA A 331 10.30 -11.22 -4.94
CA ALA A 331 10.33 -11.79 -6.29
C ALA A 331 9.68 -13.19 -6.28
N TYR A 332 10.31 -14.21 -5.70
CA TYR A 332 9.75 -15.56 -5.73
C TYR A 332 8.44 -15.67 -4.95
N ARG A 333 8.37 -15.07 -3.76
CA ARG A 333 7.18 -15.14 -2.89
C ARG A 333 5.95 -14.46 -3.47
N ILE A 334 6.13 -13.49 -4.36
CA ILE A 334 5.03 -12.81 -5.06
C ILE A 334 4.65 -13.49 -6.40
N GLY A 335 5.34 -14.57 -6.76
CA GLY A 335 5.05 -15.39 -7.94
C GLY A 335 5.96 -15.15 -9.15
N VAL A 336 7.04 -14.37 -9.00
CA VAL A 336 7.93 -13.99 -10.11
C VAL A 336 9.26 -14.73 -9.99
N TYR A 337 9.54 -15.66 -10.89
CA TYR A 337 10.85 -16.32 -10.94
C TYR A 337 11.90 -15.41 -11.60
N ALA A 338 12.53 -14.55 -10.81
CA ALA A 338 13.65 -13.68 -11.21
C ALA A 338 14.88 -13.87 -10.30
N PRO A 339 15.78 -14.83 -10.59
CA PRO A 339 16.98 -15.07 -9.79
C PRO A 339 17.86 -13.84 -9.52
N PRO A 340 18.10 -12.93 -10.49
CA PRO A 340 18.90 -11.73 -10.22
C PRO A 340 18.29 -10.84 -9.13
N ALA A 341 16.96 -10.71 -9.10
CA ALA A 341 16.27 -9.90 -8.10
C ALA A 341 16.18 -10.61 -6.75
N GLU A 342 15.92 -11.92 -6.74
CA GLU A 342 15.92 -12.71 -5.50
C GLU A 342 17.28 -12.65 -4.80
N ASN A 343 18.38 -12.68 -5.57
CA ASN A 343 19.75 -12.56 -5.06
C ASN A 343 20.08 -11.18 -4.48
N GLN A 344 19.29 -10.14 -4.78
CA GLN A 344 19.46 -8.81 -4.20
C GLN A 344 18.78 -8.67 -2.83
N GLY A 345 18.08 -9.70 -2.36
CA GLY A 345 17.39 -9.70 -1.07
C GLY A 345 16.16 -8.81 -1.08
N PRO A 346 15.08 -9.22 -1.77
CA PRO A 346 13.81 -8.56 -1.57
C PRO A 346 13.32 -8.81 -0.14
N TRP A 347 12.44 -7.94 0.38
CA TRP A 347 12.10 -7.93 1.80
C TRP A 347 11.49 -9.24 2.29
N PHE A 348 10.76 -9.94 1.42
CA PHE A 348 10.28 -11.30 1.66
C PHE A 348 10.98 -12.29 0.72
N THR A 349 11.93 -13.05 1.27
CA THR A 349 12.78 -13.99 0.54
C THR A 349 13.24 -15.14 1.44
N HIS A 350 13.38 -16.34 0.87
CA HIS A 350 14.03 -17.49 1.52
C HIS A 350 15.51 -17.64 1.13
N GLN A 351 16.03 -16.79 0.23
CA GLN A 351 17.37 -16.88 -0.34
C GLN A 351 18.47 -16.91 0.72
N PHE A 352 18.27 -16.17 1.81
CA PHE A 352 19.27 -15.95 2.85
C PHE A 352 19.00 -16.74 4.14
N ASP A 353 17.96 -17.59 4.17
CA ASP A 353 17.55 -18.34 5.37
C ASP A 353 18.65 -19.24 5.90
N ARG A 354 19.25 -20.07 5.04
CA ARG A 354 20.29 -21.01 5.47
C ARG A 354 21.57 -20.31 5.90
N GLN A 355 21.94 -19.24 5.20
CA GLN A 355 23.20 -18.55 5.42
C GLN A 355 23.15 -17.63 6.64
N PHE A 356 22.02 -16.98 6.89
CA PHE A 356 21.89 -15.93 7.92
C PHE A 356 20.84 -16.27 8.99
N GLY A 357 20.27 -17.48 8.99
CA GLY A 357 19.30 -17.92 10.00
C GLY A 357 17.93 -17.24 9.90
N LEU A 358 17.57 -16.74 8.71
CA LEU A 358 16.29 -16.07 8.46
C LEU A 358 15.15 -17.06 8.22
N ARG A 359 13.92 -16.54 8.11
CA ARG A 359 12.69 -17.32 7.93
C ARG A 359 11.76 -16.69 6.89
N GLY A 360 12.25 -16.49 5.68
CA GLY A 360 11.42 -16.02 4.57
C GLY A 360 11.22 -14.51 4.50
N GLU A 361 11.90 -13.73 5.34
CA GLU A 361 11.88 -12.26 5.35
C GLU A 361 13.17 -11.67 5.92
N LEU A 362 13.50 -10.45 5.47
CA LEU A 362 14.58 -9.64 6.02
C LEU A 362 14.19 -9.00 7.35
N PRO A 363 15.14 -8.74 8.27
CA PRO A 363 14.87 -8.03 9.53
C PRO A 363 14.12 -6.69 9.37
N LEU A 364 14.31 -6.01 8.22
CA LEU A 364 13.63 -4.76 7.90
C LEU A 364 12.11 -4.82 8.07
N VAL A 365 11.47 -5.95 7.73
CA VAL A 365 10.01 -6.09 7.81
C VAL A 365 9.51 -5.85 9.24
N GLN A 366 10.15 -6.48 10.22
CA GLN A 366 9.79 -6.28 11.62
C GLN A 366 10.19 -4.88 12.11
N MET A 367 11.37 -4.41 11.72
CA MET A 367 11.84 -3.06 12.07
C MET A 367 10.86 -1.95 11.62
N LEU A 368 10.27 -2.08 10.43
CA LEU A 368 9.28 -1.12 9.93
C LEU A 368 7.94 -1.19 10.64
N LYS A 369 7.50 -2.40 11.05
CA LYS A 369 6.31 -2.58 11.90
C LYS A 369 6.47 -1.86 13.23
N ASP A 370 7.65 -1.99 13.82
CA ASP A 370 8.00 -1.38 15.11
C ASP A 370 8.25 0.13 15.00
N LEU A 371 8.73 0.62 13.85
CA LEU A 371 9.03 2.04 13.65
C LEU A 371 7.73 2.90 13.72
N PRO A 372 7.61 3.84 14.68
CA PRO A 372 6.45 4.73 14.80
C PRO A 372 6.25 5.58 13.54
N ILE A 373 5.01 5.93 13.22
CA ILE A 373 4.71 6.82 12.10
C ILE A 373 4.97 8.27 12.49
N ARG A 374 5.63 9.01 11.59
CA ARG A 374 5.66 10.46 11.63
C ARG A 374 5.11 11.01 10.32
N VAL A 375 3.98 11.72 10.43
CA VAL A 375 3.39 12.40 9.28
C VAL A 375 4.23 13.63 8.99
N ARG A 376 4.69 13.75 7.75
CA ARG A 376 5.55 14.86 7.32
C ARG A 376 4.78 16.06 6.86
N GLN A 377 3.84 15.82 5.96
CA GLN A 377 3.11 16.86 5.27
C GLN A 377 1.68 16.41 5.00
N HIS A 378 0.80 17.40 4.92
CA HIS A 378 -0.53 17.24 4.37
C HIS A 378 -0.48 17.77 2.94
N GLY A 379 -1.01 16.99 1.99
CA GLY A 379 -1.31 17.43 0.62
C GLY A 379 -2.75 17.08 0.30
N PRO A 380 -3.31 17.60 -0.80
CA PRO A 380 -4.62 17.16 -1.26
C PRO A 380 -4.59 15.65 -1.51
N VAL A 381 -5.71 14.96 -1.32
CA VAL A 381 -5.90 13.63 -1.89
C VAL A 381 -6.58 13.79 -3.25
N PRO A 382 -6.36 12.88 -4.21
CA PRO A 382 -7.11 12.90 -5.46
C PRO A 382 -8.63 12.91 -5.16
N PRO A 383 -9.46 13.72 -5.84
CA PRO A 383 -10.90 13.80 -5.55
C PRO A 383 -11.62 12.45 -5.60
N GLN A 384 -11.11 11.51 -6.39
CA GLN A 384 -11.61 10.14 -6.53
C GLN A 384 -11.43 9.30 -5.26
N TRP A 385 -10.54 9.71 -4.35
CA TRP A 385 -10.35 9.09 -3.03
C TRP A 385 -11.44 9.51 -2.05
N TRP A 386 -12.23 10.54 -2.36
CA TRP A 386 -13.41 10.88 -1.58
C TRP A 386 -14.35 9.68 -1.58
N LYS A 387 -14.37 8.97 -0.45
CA LYS A 387 -15.29 7.87 -0.22
C LYS A 387 -16.67 8.52 -0.03
N PRO A 388 -17.64 8.35 -0.95
CA PRO A 388 -19.02 8.65 -0.58
C PRO A 388 -19.32 7.82 0.68
N PRO A 389 -20.18 8.30 1.59
CA PRO A 389 -20.38 7.74 2.92
C PRO A 389 -20.77 6.24 3.03
N TYR A 390 -20.91 5.55 1.90
CA TYR A 390 -21.44 4.21 1.74
C TYR A 390 -20.80 3.12 2.63
N GLN A 391 -19.52 3.23 3.00
CA GLN A 391 -18.86 2.19 3.79
C GLN A 391 -19.17 2.24 5.30
N GLN A 392 -19.34 3.44 5.87
CA GLN A 392 -19.63 3.61 7.30
C GLN A 392 -21.11 3.88 7.61
N GLU A 393 -21.86 4.48 6.68
CA GLU A 393 -23.26 4.87 6.93
C GLU A 393 -24.27 3.74 6.72
N LEU A 394 -23.91 2.65 6.04
CA LEU A 394 -24.86 1.59 5.73
C LEU A 394 -25.00 0.50 6.80
N GLY A 395 -24.07 0.41 7.76
CA GLY A 395 -24.07 -0.60 8.82
C GLY A 395 -24.13 -2.05 8.32
N ARG A 396 -23.60 -2.34 7.12
CA ARG A 396 -23.74 -3.63 6.42
C ARG A 396 -22.37 -4.16 5.95
N ASN A 397 -22.24 -5.48 5.78
CA ASN A 397 -20.99 -6.11 5.31
C ASN A 397 -20.92 -6.09 3.77
N TRP A 398 -20.45 -4.96 3.23
CA TRP A 398 -20.39 -4.67 1.80
C TRP A 398 -18.94 -4.78 1.29
N ASP A 399 -18.70 -5.65 0.31
CA ASP A 399 -17.38 -5.79 -0.33
C ASP A 399 -16.97 -4.49 -1.02
N CYS A 400 -15.78 -3.97 -0.68
CA CYS A 400 -15.32 -2.67 -1.18
C CYS A 400 -15.09 -2.66 -2.69
N ARG A 401 -14.84 -3.82 -3.31
CA ARG A 401 -14.59 -3.96 -4.75
C ARG A 401 -15.82 -3.72 -5.61
N LEU A 402 -17.02 -3.83 -5.03
CA LEU A 402 -18.31 -3.72 -5.75
C LEU A 402 -18.46 -2.39 -6.50
N LYS A 403 -17.85 -1.31 -6.00
CA LYS A 403 -17.85 0.00 -6.67
C LYS A 403 -17.14 0.00 -8.02
N TYR A 404 -16.16 -0.89 -8.21
CA TYR A 404 -15.45 -1.04 -9.48
C TYR A 404 -16.18 -1.93 -10.47
N LEU A 405 -17.17 -2.69 -10.01
CA LEU A 405 -18.00 -3.60 -10.83
C LEU A 405 -19.27 -2.93 -11.36
N GLY A 406 -19.56 -1.69 -10.95
CA GLY A 406 -20.83 -1.02 -11.24
C GLY A 406 -22.02 -1.58 -10.48
N VAL A 407 -21.78 -2.32 -9.39
CA VAL A 407 -22.83 -2.89 -8.54
C VAL A 407 -23.41 -1.78 -7.66
N GLN A 408 -24.74 -1.68 -7.66
CA GLN A 408 -25.46 -0.64 -6.92
C GLN A 408 -26.53 -1.26 -6.01
N LEU A 409 -26.94 -0.48 -5.02
CA LEU A 409 -28.04 -0.81 -4.15
C LEU A 409 -29.14 0.23 -4.33
N GLU A 410 -30.32 -0.26 -4.71
CA GLU A 410 -31.55 0.52 -4.77
C GLU A 410 -32.32 0.34 -3.45
N PRO A 411 -32.78 1.44 -2.82
CA PRO A 411 -33.52 1.36 -1.57
C PRO A 411 -34.86 0.64 -1.76
N ALA A 412 -35.40 0.08 -0.67
CA ALA A 412 -36.75 -0.47 -0.69
C ALA A 412 -37.78 0.65 -0.98
N PRO A 413 -38.81 0.37 -1.78
CA PRO A 413 -39.81 1.39 -2.16
C PRO A 413 -40.63 1.92 -0.98
N ASP A 414 -40.76 1.12 0.08
CA ASP A 414 -41.38 1.50 1.34
C ASP A 414 -40.61 0.87 2.51
N THR A 415 -40.36 1.68 3.53
CA THR A 415 -39.68 1.30 4.77
C THR A 415 -40.48 1.68 6.02
N GLY A 416 -41.76 2.05 5.87
CA GLY A 416 -42.68 2.36 6.96
C GLY A 416 -43.21 1.12 7.71
N GLY A 417 -43.01 -0.08 7.14
CA GLY A 417 -43.31 -1.38 7.74
C GLY A 417 -42.15 -2.39 7.56
N PRO A 418 -42.35 -3.67 7.91
CA PRO A 418 -41.33 -4.70 7.72
C PRO A 418 -40.88 -4.75 6.26
N TYR A 419 -39.56 -4.76 6.05
CA TYR A 419 -38.94 -4.80 4.73
C TYR A 419 -37.67 -5.65 4.73
N TRP A 420 -37.28 -6.15 3.57
CA TRP A 420 -36.07 -6.94 3.39
C TRP A 420 -34.87 -6.02 3.13
N LYS A 421 -33.95 -5.97 4.09
CA LYS A 421 -32.70 -5.21 4.01
C LYS A 421 -31.57 -6.12 3.56
N LEU A 422 -30.75 -5.68 2.61
CA LEU A 422 -29.53 -6.37 2.20
C LEU A 422 -28.40 -6.06 3.20
N VAL A 423 -28.09 -7.01 4.08
CA VAL A 423 -27.13 -6.83 5.18
C VAL A 423 -25.70 -7.29 4.82
N LYS A 424 -25.54 -8.07 3.74
CA LYS A 424 -24.23 -8.53 3.26
C LYS A 424 -24.19 -8.72 1.75
N VAL A 425 -23.10 -8.27 1.12
CA VAL A 425 -22.76 -8.57 -0.28
C VAL A 425 -21.27 -8.85 -0.37
N GLN A 426 -20.92 -10.04 -0.88
CA GLN A 426 -19.54 -10.40 -1.20
C GLN A 426 -19.43 -10.77 -2.67
N TRP A 427 -18.34 -10.33 -3.32
CA TRP A 427 -17.96 -10.77 -4.64
C TRP A 427 -16.78 -11.74 -4.53
N TYR A 428 -16.69 -12.68 -5.45
CA TYR A 428 -15.57 -13.60 -5.59
C TYR A 428 -15.19 -13.63 -7.06
N ASP A 429 -13.92 -13.36 -7.34
CA ASP A 429 -13.38 -13.38 -8.69
C ASP A 429 -13.09 -14.81 -9.19
N GLU A 430 -12.41 -14.92 -10.33
CA GLU A 430 -12.06 -16.20 -10.95
C GLU A 430 -11.05 -17.06 -10.17
N ASP A 431 -10.20 -16.43 -9.35
CA ASP A 431 -9.23 -17.11 -8.51
C ASP A 431 -9.86 -17.53 -7.16
N GLU A 432 -10.87 -16.81 -6.70
CA GLU A 432 -11.56 -17.03 -5.42
C GLU A 432 -12.77 -17.98 -5.54
N VAL A 433 -13.36 -18.12 -6.73
CA VAL A 433 -14.53 -18.97 -6.96
C VAL A 433 -14.16 -20.45 -6.97
N VAL A 434 -14.85 -21.22 -6.12
CA VAL A 434 -14.89 -22.68 -6.18
C VAL A 434 -16.18 -23.14 -6.86
N GLY A 435 -16.11 -23.58 -8.11
CA GLY A 435 -17.25 -24.09 -8.89
C GLY A 435 -17.63 -23.21 -10.09
N ALA A 436 -18.92 -23.18 -10.44
CA ALA A 436 -19.46 -22.34 -11.53
C ALA A 436 -19.86 -20.94 -11.02
N GLY A 437 -20.12 -20.01 -11.95
CA GLY A 437 -20.54 -18.66 -11.58
C GLY A 437 -21.99 -18.61 -11.11
N TYR A 438 -22.21 -18.31 -9.82
CA TYR A 438 -23.53 -18.28 -9.20
C TYR A 438 -23.77 -16.99 -8.41
N ILE A 439 -25.04 -16.59 -8.34
CA ILE A 439 -25.54 -15.73 -7.27
C ILE A 439 -26.08 -16.63 -6.18
N PHE A 440 -25.51 -16.52 -4.99
CA PHE A 440 -26.00 -17.18 -3.78
C PHE A 440 -26.79 -16.17 -2.94
N VAL A 441 -28.01 -16.53 -2.55
CA VAL A 441 -28.87 -15.69 -1.70
C VAL A 441 -29.24 -16.43 -0.43
N LYS A 442 -29.00 -15.80 0.72
CA LYS A 442 -29.45 -16.24 2.04
C LYS A 442 -30.43 -15.23 2.58
N ILE A 443 -31.54 -15.71 3.14
CA ILE A 443 -32.59 -14.86 3.69
C ILE A 443 -32.72 -15.19 5.17
N LEU A 444 -32.61 -14.16 6.01
CA LEU A 444 -32.68 -14.24 7.46
C LEU A 444 -33.97 -13.61 7.97
N ASN A 445 -34.59 -14.17 8.99
CA ASN A 445 -35.69 -13.55 9.71
C ASN A 445 -35.21 -12.39 10.60
N GLU A 446 -36.11 -11.79 11.37
CA GLU A 446 -35.82 -10.63 12.23
C GLU A 446 -34.72 -10.95 13.26
N GLU A 447 -34.71 -12.18 13.81
CA GLU A 447 -33.70 -12.63 14.77
C GLU A 447 -32.37 -13.07 14.12
N GLY A 448 -32.19 -12.88 12.81
CA GLY A 448 -30.98 -13.27 12.09
C GLY A 448 -30.87 -14.78 11.81
N LYS A 449 -31.94 -15.56 11.98
CA LYS A 449 -31.98 -16.99 11.67
C LYS A 449 -32.32 -17.22 10.19
N PRO A 450 -31.65 -18.15 9.51
CA PRO A 450 -31.93 -18.44 8.11
C PRO A 450 -33.32 -19.05 7.92
N ILE A 451 -33.97 -18.66 6.82
CA ILE A 451 -35.30 -19.13 6.42
C ILE A 451 -35.14 -20.09 5.24
N GLU A 452 -35.69 -21.29 5.36
CA GLU A 452 -35.81 -22.27 4.27
C GLU A 452 -37.02 -21.95 3.38
N ASN A 453 -36.93 -22.21 2.07
CA ASN A 453 -37.98 -21.95 1.08
C ASN A 453 -38.43 -20.47 1.00
N ALA A 454 -37.60 -19.53 1.45
CA ALA A 454 -37.85 -18.11 1.27
C ALA A 454 -37.55 -17.70 -0.17
N THR A 455 -38.47 -16.94 -0.78
CA THR A 455 -38.42 -16.64 -2.21
C THR A 455 -37.72 -15.30 -2.49
N PHE A 456 -36.92 -15.27 -3.55
CA PHE A 456 -36.31 -14.07 -4.11
C PHE A 456 -36.45 -14.08 -5.64
N ILE A 457 -36.29 -12.91 -6.24
CA ILE A 457 -36.36 -12.71 -7.68
C ILE A 457 -34.98 -12.34 -8.18
N VAL A 458 -34.57 -13.00 -9.26
CA VAL A 458 -33.44 -12.59 -10.10
C VAL A 458 -34.01 -12.06 -11.41
N ALA A 459 -33.88 -10.76 -11.64
CA ALA A 459 -34.39 -10.09 -12.82
C ALA A 459 -33.27 -9.71 -13.81
N ARG A 460 -33.64 -9.73 -15.08
CA ARG A 460 -32.93 -9.19 -16.26
C ARG A 460 -33.82 -8.11 -16.88
N ASP A 461 -33.34 -7.44 -17.92
CA ASP A 461 -34.10 -6.37 -18.58
C ASP A 461 -35.44 -6.83 -19.17
N ASP A 462 -35.52 -8.09 -19.61
CA ASP A 462 -36.67 -8.66 -20.33
C ASP A 462 -37.40 -9.79 -19.58
N ALA A 463 -36.86 -10.28 -18.45
CA ALA A 463 -37.37 -11.45 -17.77
C ALA A 463 -37.03 -11.47 -16.27
N SER A 464 -37.77 -12.24 -15.48
CA SER A 464 -37.46 -12.47 -14.07
C SER A 464 -37.73 -13.91 -13.65
N ASP A 465 -36.81 -14.48 -12.89
CA ASP A 465 -36.90 -15.84 -12.36
C ASP A 465 -37.14 -15.77 -10.85
N GLN A 466 -38.13 -16.51 -10.34
CA GLN A 466 -38.36 -16.67 -8.91
C GLN A 466 -37.62 -17.91 -8.40
N VAL A 467 -36.77 -17.73 -7.39
CA VAL A 467 -35.90 -18.75 -6.81
C VAL A 467 -36.16 -18.84 -5.32
N SER A 468 -35.92 -19.99 -4.70
CA SER A 468 -36.09 -20.19 -3.26
C SER A 468 -34.78 -20.52 -2.57
N THR A 469 -34.62 -20.07 -1.33
CA THR A 469 -33.60 -20.61 -0.42
C THR A 469 -33.88 -22.07 -0.12
N LYS A 470 -32.83 -22.83 0.17
CA LYS A 470 -32.91 -24.28 0.41
C LYS A 470 -32.75 -24.60 1.89
N GLY A 471 -32.72 -25.88 2.22
CA GLY A 471 -32.54 -26.37 3.60
C GLY A 471 -31.10 -26.39 4.08
N ALA A 472 -30.89 -27.06 5.22
CA ALA A 472 -29.60 -27.15 5.91
C ALA A 472 -28.48 -27.78 5.06
N ILE A 473 -28.82 -28.67 4.13
CA ILE A 473 -27.87 -29.33 3.22
C ILE A 473 -27.06 -28.30 2.42
N ASP A 474 -27.72 -27.26 1.92
CA ASP A 474 -27.09 -26.16 1.17
C ASP A 474 -26.75 -24.96 2.07
N SER A 475 -26.70 -25.15 3.39
CA SER A 475 -26.50 -24.08 4.37
C SER A 475 -27.48 -22.91 4.19
N TYR A 476 -28.71 -23.20 3.77
CA TYR A 476 -29.78 -22.23 3.49
C TYR A 476 -29.55 -21.26 2.32
N TRP A 477 -28.65 -21.60 1.39
CA TRP A 477 -28.44 -20.80 0.18
C TRP A 477 -29.41 -21.19 -0.94
N GLY A 478 -30.10 -20.20 -1.50
CA GLY A 478 -30.59 -20.28 -2.87
C GLY A 478 -29.44 -20.01 -3.83
N ASN A 479 -29.39 -20.66 -4.98
CA ASN A 479 -28.36 -20.46 -5.98
C ASN A 479 -28.97 -20.23 -7.37
N TYR A 480 -28.38 -19.30 -8.11
CA TYR A 480 -28.82 -18.94 -9.45
C TYR A 480 -27.61 -18.87 -10.39
N ALA A 481 -27.61 -19.69 -11.45
CA ALA A 481 -26.50 -19.73 -12.39
C ALA A 481 -26.47 -18.46 -13.23
N MET A 482 -25.31 -17.82 -13.31
CA MET A 482 -25.11 -16.64 -14.15
C MET A 482 -24.62 -17.05 -15.53
N TYR A 483 -25.17 -16.40 -16.55
CA TYR A 483 -24.78 -16.54 -17.95
C TYR A 483 -24.47 -15.19 -18.61
N GLY A 484 -25.04 -14.09 -18.08
CA GLY A 484 -24.74 -12.72 -18.51
C GLY A 484 -23.61 -12.09 -17.71
N CYS A 485 -22.93 -11.11 -18.34
CA CYS A 485 -21.84 -10.37 -17.72
C CYS A 485 -22.35 -9.30 -16.73
N LEU A 486 -21.43 -8.65 -16.01
CA LEU A 486 -21.74 -7.56 -15.08
C LEU A 486 -22.69 -6.53 -15.73
N GLY A 487 -23.67 -6.07 -14.96
CA GLY A 487 -24.78 -5.25 -15.46
C GLY A 487 -26.08 -6.02 -15.74
N THR A 488 -26.03 -7.34 -15.90
CA THR A 488 -27.19 -8.13 -16.38
C THR A 488 -28.26 -8.36 -15.32
N TYR A 489 -27.86 -8.63 -14.07
CA TYR A 489 -28.76 -9.16 -13.05
C TYR A 489 -29.07 -8.16 -11.95
N LYS A 490 -30.33 -8.21 -11.50
CA LYS A 490 -30.87 -7.50 -10.33
C LYS A 490 -31.49 -8.50 -9.38
N VAL A 491 -31.26 -8.37 -8.08
CA VAL A 491 -31.76 -9.33 -7.07
C VAL A 491 -32.49 -8.61 -5.95
N ARG A 492 -33.69 -9.11 -5.63
CA ARG A 492 -34.53 -8.64 -4.52
C ARG A 492 -35.28 -9.80 -3.89
N VAL A 493 -35.65 -9.68 -2.62
CA VAL A 493 -36.49 -10.67 -1.94
C VAL A 493 -37.96 -10.42 -2.31
N SER A 494 -38.70 -11.50 -2.54
CA SER A 494 -40.16 -11.47 -2.80
C SER A 494 -40.95 -12.19 -1.71
N HIS A 495 -40.28 -12.80 -0.74
CA HIS A 495 -40.89 -13.58 0.33
C HIS A 495 -41.86 -12.74 1.16
N LYS A 496 -43.06 -13.30 1.41
CA LYS A 496 -44.16 -12.67 2.16
C LYS A 496 -44.68 -11.33 1.59
N GLY A 497 -44.27 -10.94 0.39
CA GLY A 497 -44.74 -9.71 -0.26
C GLY A 497 -44.27 -8.41 0.39
N TYR A 498 -43.34 -8.46 1.34
CA TYR A 498 -42.77 -7.24 1.92
C TYR A 498 -41.88 -6.48 0.92
N PRO A 499 -41.79 -5.14 1.03
CA PRO A 499 -40.81 -4.36 0.28
C PRO A 499 -39.39 -4.90 0.47
N SER A 500 -38.54 -4.78 -0.55
CA SER A 500 -37.15 -5.25 -0.50
C SER A 500 -36.23 -4.21 -1.13
N GLU A 501 -35.07 -4.03 -0.53
CA GLU A 501 -33.94 -3.42 -1.24
C GLU A 501 -33.58 -4.31 -2.45
N THR A 502 -33.02 -3.70 -3.50
CA THR A 502 -32.62 -4.40 -4.71
C THR A 502 -31.13 -4.15 -4.97
N VAL A 503 -30.34 -5.21 -5.14
CA VAL A 503 -28.96 -5.07 -5.62
C VAL A 503 -28.95 -5.24 -7.14
N THR A 504 -28.29 -4.33 -7.84
CA THR A 504 -28.25 -4.27 -9.31
C THR A 504 -26.82 -4.30 -9.82
N GLY A 505 -26.65 -4.59 -11.11
CA GLY A 505 -25.34 -4.61 -11.76
C GLY A 505 -24.57 -5.92 -11.61
N LEU A 506 -25.21 -7.00 -11.13
CA LEU A 506 -24.56 -8.29 -10.91
C LEU A 506 -24.33 -9.03 -12.24
N GLY A 507 -23.34 -9.94 -12.28
CA GLY A 507 -23.05 -10.79 -13.43
C GLY A 507 -21.61 -11.31 -13.49
N LEU A 508 -21.30 -12.06 -14.55
CA LEU A 508 -19.96 -12.58 -14.81
C LEU A 508 -18.99 -11.46 -15.21
N GLY A 509 -17.72 -11.56 -14.83
CA GLY A 509 -16.70 -10.59 -15.23
C GLY A 509 -15.87 -10.03 -14.09
N LEU A 510 -14.80 -9.33 -14.46
CA LEU A 510 -13.79 -8.77 -13.56
C LEU A 510 -13.90 -7.24 -13.51
N GLU A 511 -13.23 -6.63 -12.53
CA GLU A 511 -13.19 -5.17 -12.35
C GLU A 511 -12.58 -4.43 -13.55
N ASP A 512 -11.63 -5.06 -14.25
CA ASP A 512 -10.90 -4.54 -15.42
C ASP A 512 -11.42 -5.10 -16.75
N ALA A 513 -12.22 -6.17 -16.69
CA ALA A 513 -12.86 -6.79 -17.84
C ALA A 513 -14.33 -7.12 -17.53
N PRO A 514 -15.22 -6.11 -17.40
CA PRO A 514 -16.57 -6.32 -16.92
C PRO A 514 -17.48 -7.08 -17.90
N ARG A 515 -17.06 -7.16 -19.17
CA ARG A 515 -17.73 -7.93 -20.21
C ARG A 515 -17.08 -9.29 -20.47
N LEU A 516 -16.01 -9.62 -19.74
CA LEU A 516 -15.37 -10.92 -19.87
C LEU A 516 -16.28 -12.00 -19.31
N TRP A 517 -16.48 -13.05 -20.09
CA TRP A 517 -17.21 -14.23 -19.66
C TRP A 517 -16.30 -15.12 -18.80
N THR A 518 -15.97 -14.66 -17.60
CA THR A 518 -15.19 -15.44 -16.61
C THR A 518 -16.03 -15.76 -15.37
N ARG A 519 -15.63 -16.82 -14.67
CA ARG A 519 -16.36 -17.34 -13.51
C ARG A 519 -16.19 -16.40 -12.33
N THR A 520 -17.28 -15.74 -11.93
CA THR A 520 -17.35 -14.98 -10.69
C THR A 520 -18.60 -15.36 -9.92
N SER A 521 -18.65 -15.02 -8.63
CA SER A 521 -19.83 -15.31 -7.81
C SER A 521 -20.17 -14.17 -6.87
N PHE A 522 -21.44 -14.09 -6.50
CA PHE A 522 -21.93 -13.15 -5.49
C PHE A 522 -22.58 -13.91 -4.34
N ARG A 523 -22.33 -13.48 -3.10
CA ARG A 523 -23.04 -13.97 -1.91
C ARG A 523 -23.80 -12.82 -1.27
N LEU A 524 -25.13 -12.92 -1.30
CA LEU A 524 -26.07 -11.90 -0.83
C LEU A 524 -26.77 -12.41 0.43
N THR A 525 -26.84 -11.60 1.49
CA THR A 525 -27.65 -11.94 2.67
C THR A 525 -28.66 -10.83 2.93
N PHE A 526 -29.94 -11.17 2.83
CA PHE A 526 -31.04 -10.29 3.20
C PHE A 526 -31.55 -10.64 4.60
N GLN A 527 -32.00 -9.65 5.35
CA GLN A 527 -32.60 -9.81 6.66
C GLN A 527 -33.91 -9.02 6.75
N LEU A 528 -34.95 -9.64 7.31
CA LEU A 528 -36.20 -8.95 7.61
C LEU A 528 -35.92 -7.88 8.68
N THR A 529 -36.26 -6.63 8.38
CA THR A 529 -36.00 -5.48 9.24
C THR A 529 -37.31 -4.74 9.49
N GLN A 530 -37.53 -4.33 10.73
CA GLN A 530 -38.64 -3.46 11.11
C GLN A 530 -38.18 -2.00 11.16
N PRO A 531 -39.04 -1.02 10.82
CA PRO A 531 -38.71 0.39 11.00
C PRO A 531 -38.52 0.68 12.48
N SER A 532 -37.45 1.38 12.85
CA SER A 532 -37.36 1.96 14.19
C SER A 532 -38.48 2.99 14.34
N ARG A 533 -39.45 2.74 15.23
CA ARG A 533 -40.38 3.79 15.64
C ARG A 533 -39.57 4.93 16.24
N SER A 534 -39.63 6.11 15.63
CA SER A 534 -39.21 7.36 16.26
C SER A 534 -40.12 7.63 17.46
N ASN A 535 -39.82 7.00 18.60
CA ASN A 535 -40.38 7.45 19.85
C ASN A 535 -39.59 8.68 20.29
N GLY A 536 -40.11 9.85 19.92
CA GLY A 536 -39.97 11.02 20.77
C GLY A 536 -40.61 10.68 22.12
N GLY A 537 -39.79 10.61 23.15
CA GLY A 537 -40.20 10.32 24.52
C GLY A 537 -39.05 9.69 25.26
N ASP A 538 -38.52 10.42 26.24
CA ASP A 538 -37.56 9.94 27.24
C ASP A 538 -37.87 8.50 27.63
N LYS A 539 -37.12 7.57 27.05
CA LYS A 539 -36.91 6.25 27.62
C LYS A 539 -35.45 6.22 28.00
N GLN A 540 -35.20 6.18 29.31
CA GLN A 540 -33.91 5.71 29.80
C GLN A 540 -33.57 4.41 29.06
N PRO A 541 -32.37 4.31 28.46
CA PRO A 541 -31.98 3.15 27.69
C PRO A 541 -32.12 1.90 28.56
N ASP A 542 -32.67 0.84 27.96
CA ASP A 542 -32.76 -0.48 28.58
C ASP A 542 -31.38 -0.86 29.14
N GLU A 543 -31.33 -1.33 30.39
CA GLU A 543 -30.09 -1.69 31.08
C GLU A 543 -29.27 -2.72 30.27
N ALA A 544 -29.92 -3.50 29.40
CA ALA A 544 -29.26 -4.39 28.44
C ALA A 544 -28.57 -3.66 27.28
N GLU A 545 -29.19 -2.63 26.70
CA GLU A 545 -28.60 -1.82 25.63
C GLU A 545 -27.46 -0.95 26.14
N HIS A 546 -27.63 -0.34 27.32
CA HIS A 546 -26.58 0.42 27.98
C HIS A 546 -25.36 -0.46 28.31
N ARG A 547 -25.59 -1.70 28.80
CA ARG A 547 -24.51 -2.68 29.01
C ARG A 547 -23.81 -3.08 27.70
N ALA A 548 -24.56 -3.24 26.60
CA ALA A 548 -23.99 -3.59 25.31
C ALA A 548 -23.15 -2.45 24.70
N ALA A 549 -23.61 -1.21 24.84
CA ALA A 549 -22.91 -0.02 24.38
C ALA A 549 -21.63 0.24 25.20
N LEU A 550 -21.69 0.12 26.53
CA LEU A 550 -20.52 0.17 27.39
C LEU A 550 -19.51 -0.95 27.05
N ARG A 551 -19.98 -2.20 26.83
CA ARG A 551 -19.14 -3.31 26.34
C ARG A 551 -18.40 -2.96 25.06
N LYS A 552 -19.08 -2.36 24.09
CA LYS A 552 -18.47 -1.95 22.81
C LYS A 552 -17.44 -0.83 23.01
N ALA A 553 -17.74 0.15 23.85
CA ALA A 553 -16.82 1.24 24.19
C ALA A 553 -15.54 0.72 24.85
N ILE A 554 -15.66 -0.20 25.82
CA ILE A 554 -14.54 -0.85 26.52
C ILE A 554 -13.62 -1.58 25.53
N ILE A 555 -14.19 -2.40 24.64
CA ILE A 555 -13.41 -3.18 23.66
C ILE A 555 -12.68 -2.26 22.68
N ASN A 556 -13.32 -1.19 22.23
CA ASN A 556 -12.71 -0.24 21.30
C ASN A 556 -11.58 0.55 21.94
N ALA A 557 -11.78 1.03 23.17
CA ALA A 557 -10.72 1.72 23.93
C ALA A 557 -9.52 0.80 24.14
N ALA A 558 -9.74 -0.48 24.49
CA ALA A 558 -8.68 -1.43 24.78
C ALA A 558 -7.74 -1.74 23.59
N LYS A 559 -8.25 -1.71 22.36
CA LYS A 559 -7.47 -2.05 21.15
C LYS A 559 -6.24 -1.15 20.94
N LEU A 560 -6.29 0.09 21.41
CA LEU A 560 -5.25 1.09 21.19
C LEU A 560 -4.03 0.95 22.10
N HIS A 561 -4.09 0.10 23.13
CA HIS A 561 -3.16 0.17 24.27
C HIS A 561 -2.32 -1.10 24.51
N LEU A 562 -2.25 -2.03 23.55
CA LEU A 562 -1.60 -3.32 23.75
C LEU A 562 -0.06 -3.18 24.08
N ILE A 563 0.57 -4.17 24.77
CA ILE A 563 1.95 -4.37 25.37
C ILE A 563 2.32 -3.57 26.68
N PRO A 564 3.55 -3.60 27.28
CA PRO A 564 4.28 -4.64 28.07
C PRO A 564 4.23 -4.55 29.64
N LEU A 565 4.46 -5.69 30.32
CA LEU A 565 3.95 -6.19 31.63
C LEU A 565 4.30 -5.45 32.98
N ASP A 566 3.31 -5.30 33.87
CA ASP A 566 3.43 -4.97 35.32
C ASP A 566 2.64 -6.02 36.12
N PRO A 567 3.31 -6.92 36.89
CA PRO A 567 2.67 -8.00 37.62
C PRO A 567 1.90 -7.56 38.88
N SER A 568 2.14 -6.36 39.39
CA SER A 568 1.62 -5.88 40.67
C SER A 568 0.25 -5.20 40.57
N ALA A 569 -0.16 -4.84 39.36
CA ALA A 569 -1.39 -4.11 39.09
C ALA A 569 -2.65 -4.85 39.60
N PRO A 570 -3.62 -4.14 40.22
CA PRO A 570 -4.87 -4.74 40.71
C PRO A 570 -5.64 -5.52 39.63
N PHE A 571 -5.69 -5.01 38.40
CA PHE A 571 -6.33 -5.71 37.27
C PHE A 571 -5.60 -6.99 36.86
N HIS A 572 -4.28 -7.04 36.97
CA HIS A 572 -3.49 -8.25 36.70
C HIS A 572 -3.77 -9.35 37.73
N GLN A 573 -3.90 -8.99 39.01
CA GLN A 573 -4.25 -9.94 40.08
C GLN A 573 -5.67 -10.49 39.89
N TYR A 574 -6.63 -9.63 39.55
CA TYR A 574 -8.01 -10.02 39.25
C TYR A 574 -8.09 -10.95 38.03
N ALA A 575 -7.43 -10.60 36.92
CA ALA A 575 -7.43 -11.41 35.71
C ALA A 575 -6.83 -12.83 35.91
N ARG A 576 -5.83 -12.95 36.79
CA ARG A 576 -5.25 -14.26 37.17
C ARG A 576 -6.24 -15.12 37.94
N GLN A 577 -7.01 -14.54 38.87
CA GLN A 577 -8.06 -15.25 39.61
C GLN A 577 -9.21 -15.70 38.68
N HIS A 578 -9.53 -14.90 37.66
CA HIS A 578 -10.62 -15.15 36.72
C HIS A 578 -10.21 -15.82 35.39
N LYS A 579 -8.96 -16.31 35.27
CA LYS A 579 -8.45 -17.07 34.11
C LYS A 579 -8.61 -16.37 32.75
N LEU A 580 -8.46 -15.05 32.69
CA LEU A 580 -8.63 -14.25 31.47
C LEU A 580 -7.45 -14.33 30.48
N GLY A 581 -6.39 -15.07 30.82
CA GLY A 581 -5.20 -15.26 29.98
C GLY A 581 -4.15 -14.18 30.17
N GLU A 582 -3.16 -14.12 29.28
CA GLU A 582 -2.04 -13.19 29.38
C GLU A 582 -2.47 -11.74 29.14
N ARG A 583 -1.72 -10.81 29.71
CA ARG A 583 -1.99 -9.38 29.62
C ARG A 583 -1.66 -8.89 28.23
N LEU A 584 -2.61 -8.22 27.59
CA LEU A 584 -2.41 -7.63 26.27
C LEU A 584 -2.10 -6.14 26.32
N SER A 585 -2.47 -5.36 27.36
CA SER A 585 -2.25 -3.90 27.42
C SER A 585 -1.67 -3.38 28.75
N ALA A 586 -1.14 -2.16 28.78
CA ALA A 586 -0.99 -1.39 30.03
C ALA A 586 -2.38 -0.98 30.58
N GLU A 587 -2.44 -0.44 31.80
CA GLU A 587 -3.68 0.18 32.31
C GLU A 587 -3.94 1.48 31.54
N PHE A 588 -5.19 1.71 31.14
CA PHE A 588 -5.62 2.91 30.43
C PHE A 588 -6.95 3.43 30.98
N THR A 589 -7.28 4.67 30.67
CA THR A 589 -8.56 5.30 31.07
C THR A 589 -9.40 5.61 29.85
N PHE A 590 -10.72 5.54 29.99
CA PHE A 590 -11.65 5.97 28.95
C PHE A 590 -12.91 6.57 29.59
N GLU A 591 -13.60 7.43 28.84
CA GLU A 591 -14.85 8.04 29.27
C GLU A 591 -16.03 7.35 28.58
N TYR A 592 -17.10 7.08 29.33
CA TYR A 592 -18.36 6.62 28.79
C TYR A 592 -19.52 7.24 29.58
N GLU A 593 -20.44 7.90 28.88
CA GLU A 593 -21.60 8.61 29.46
C GLU A 593 -21.23 9.56 30.61
N GLY A 594 -20.15 10.33 30.43
CA GLY A 594 -19.67 11.31 31.41
C GLY A 594 -18.98 10.72 32.63
N MET A 595 -18.79 9.40 32.68
CA MET A 595 -18.07 8.70 33.75
C MET A 595 -16.71 8.21 33.26
N GLN A 596 -15.67 8.45 34.06
CA GLN A 596 -14.31 8.00 33.79
C GLN A 596 -14.09 6.58 34.34
N TYR A 597 -13.53 5.72 33.51
CA TYR A 597 -13.23 4.33 33.81
C TYR A 597 -11.73 4.07 33.69
N LYS A 598 -11.23 3.15 34.51
CA LYS A 598 -9.89 2.55 34.37
C LYS A 598 -10.05 1.13 33.86
N ALA A 599 -9.21 0.71 32.91
CA ALA A 599 -9.30 -0.60 32.29
C ALA A 599 -7.96 -1.17 31.85
N GLN A 600 -7.94 -2.48 31.60
CA GLN A 600 -6.79 -3.22 31.07
C GLN A 600 -7.24 -4.45 30.27
N ALA A 601 -6.58 -4.70 29.14
CA ALA A 601 -6.89 -5.75 28.17
C ALA A 601 -6.06 -7.04 28.42
N PHE A 602 -6.70 -8.20 28.28
CA PHE A 602 -6.14 -9.55 28.43
C PHE A 602 -6.61 -10.45 27.28
N VAL A 603 -5.94 -11.58 27.06
CA VAL A 603 -6.20 -12.50 25.92
C VAL A 603 -7.68 -12.85 25.70
N LYS A 604 -8.48 -12.96 26.78
CA LYS A 604 -9.90 -13.34 26.68
C LYS A 604 -10.89 -12.21 26.93
N GLY A 605 -10.45 -11.01 27.29
CA GLY A 605 -11.34 -9.90 27.59
C GLY A 605 -10.67 -8.70 28.25
N VAL A 606 -11.47 -7.69 28.59
CA VAL A 606 -11.01 -6.44 29.22
C VAL A 606 -11.58 -6.35 30.63
N VAL A 607 -10.72 -6.10 31.62
CA VAL A 607 -11.12 -5.77 32.99
C VAL A 607 -11.26 -4.26 33.11
N PHE A 608 -12.31 -3.78 33.78
CA PHE A 608 -12.57 -2.35 33.96
C PHE A 608 -13.25 -2.07 35.31
N ALA A 609 -13.09 -0.84 35.80
CA ALA A 609 -13.79 -0.32 36.97
C ALA A 609 -13.97 1.21 36.84
N PRO A 610 -15.04 1.80 37.39
CA PRO A 610 -15.15 3.25 37.51
C PRO A 610 -13.97 3.81 38.32
N MET A 611 -13.43 4.96 37.91
CA MET A 611 -12.26 5.58 38.57
C MET A 611 -12.49 5.87 40.07
N HIS A 612 -13.73 6.08 40.49
CA HIS A 612 -14.11 6.36 41.88
C HIS A 612 -14.38 5.09 42.72
N ALA A 613 -14.34 3.90 42.12
CA ALA A 613 -14.67 2.62 42.75
C ALA A 613 -13.84 1.47 42.13
N LEU A 614 -12.50 1.56 42.21
CA LEU A 614 -11.59 0.55 41.65
C LEU A 614 -11.70 -0.84 42.31
N ASP A 615 -12.35 -0.93 43.46
CA ASP A 615 -12.72 -2.16 44.16
C ASP A 615 -13.91 -2.89 43.50
N GLN A 616 -14.70 -2.21 42.65
CA GLN A 616 -15.84 -2.77 41.92
C GLN A 616 -15.45 -3.22 40.50
N MET A 617 -14.48 -4.13 40.40
CA MET A 617 -13.97 -4.60 39.11
C MET A 617 -14.96 -5.50 38.38
N SER A 618 -15.12 -5.26 37.08
CA SER A 618 -15.90 -6.08 36.16
C SER A 618 -15.06 -6.45 34.94
N HIS A 619 -15.50 -7.45 34.15
CA HIS A 619 -14.81 -7.82 32.92
C HIS A 619 -15.78 -8.03 31.75
N VAL A 620 -15.30 -7.74 30.56
CA VAL A 620 -15.99 -7.95 29.28
C VAL A 620 -15.19 -8.94 28.45
N PRO A 621 -15.71 -10.15 28.16
CA PRO A 621 -15.02 -11.08 27.29
C PRO A 621 -15.06 -10.61 25.82
N TYR A 622 -14.01 -10.91 25.06
CA TYR A 622 -13.97 -10.60 23.62
C TYR A 622 -14.97 -11.40 22.81
N ILE A 623 -15.25 -12.64 23.25
CA ILE A 623 -16.25 -13.52 22.68
C ILE A 623 -17.32 -13.70 23.75
N GLY A 624 -18.54 -13.25 23.47
CA GLY A 624 -19.67 -13.36 24.37
C GLY A 624 -20.94 -13.58 23.58
#